data_AF-A0A5D2L4B8-F1
#
_entry.id   AF-A0A5D2L4B8-F1
#
_cell.length_a   1.000
_cell.length_b   1.000
_cell.length_c   1.000
_cell.angle_alpha   90.00
_cell.angle_beta   90.00
_cell.angle_gamma   90.00
#
_symmetry.space_group_name_H-M   'P 1'
#
loop_
_entity.id
_entity.type
_entity.pdbx_description
1 polymer ?
#
loop_
_entity_poly.entity_id
_entity_poly.type
_entity_poly.pdbx_seq_one_letter_code
_entity_poly.pdbx_strand_id
1 'polypeptide(L)' 'MANSGSEANDTQVKLVWYYNNALGRPEKKKFIAKAKAYHGSTWISASLLGYKLL' A
#
# COMPACT_ATOMS: atom_id res chain seq x y z
N MET A 1 -4.57 16.38 2.22
CA MET A 1 -4.89 16.31 0.79
C MET A 1 -3.87 15.39 0.14
N ALA A 2 -4.29 14.42 -0.67
CA ALA A 2 -3.40 13.70 -1.59
C ALA A 2 -3.49 14.41 -2.94
N ASN A 3 -2.35 14.66 -3.58
CA ASN A 3 -2.26 15.34 -4.86
C ASN A 3 -2.05 14.35 -6.03
N SER A 4 -2.07 13.04 -5.75
CA SER A 4 -1.99 11.97 -6.75
C SER A 4 -2.64 10.66 -6.26
N GLY A 5 -2.91 9.75 -7.19
CA GLY A 5 -3.37 8.39 -6.87
C GLY A 5 -2.32 7.58 -6.08
N SER A 6 -1.03 7.79 -6.34
CA SER A 6 0.06 7.15 -5.60
C SER A 6 0.05 7.56 -4.12
N GLU A 7 -0.09 8.86 -3.83
CA GLU A 7 -0.17 9.36 -2.45
C GLU A 7 -1.46 8.92 -1.73
N ALA A 8 -2.56 8.76 -2.48
CA ALA A 8 -3.78 8.19 -1.94
C ALA A 8 -3.57 6.74 -1.49
N ASN A 9 -2.84 5.93 -2.27
CA ASN A 9 -2.52 4.55 -1.91
C ASN A 9 -1.55 4.45 -0.71
N ASP A 10 -0.55 5.33 -0.63
CA ASP A 10 0.30 5.42 0.57
C ASP A 10 -0.51 5.77 1.83
N THR A 11 -1.53 6.62 1.68
CA THR A 11 -2.47 6.96 2.77
C THR A 11 -3.28 5.73 3.18
N GLN A 12 -3.81 4.96 2.23
CA GLN A 12 -4.56 3.72 2.53
C GLN A 12 -3.70 2.72 3.31
N VAL A 13 -2.44 2.53 2.92
CA VAL A 13 -1.50 1.64 3.64
C VAL A 13 -1.32 2.09 5.09
N LYS A 14 -1.09 3.39 5.32
CA LYS A 14 -0.96 3.96 6.68
C LYS A 14 -2.21 3.76 7.51
N LEU A 15 -3.40 3.97 6.94
CA LEU A 15 -4.68 3.78 7.62
C LEU A 15 -4.88 2.32 8.05
N VAL A 16 -4.60 1.36 7.15
CA VAL A 16 -4.71 -0.07 7.47
C VAL A 16 -3.73 -0.46 8.58
N TRP A 17 -2.49 0.03 8.55
CA TRP A 17 -1.54 -0.22 9.63
C TRP A 17 -1.96 0.39 10.95
N TYR A 18 -2.42 1.66 10.94
CA TYR A 18 -2.91 2.34 12.12
C TYR A 18 -4.09 1.60 12.74
N TYR A 19 -5.07 1.21 11.91
CA TYR A 19 -6.23 0.42 12.33
C TYR A 19 -5.82 -0.90 13.01
N ASN A 20 -4.90 -1.66 12.41
CA ASN A 20 -4.46 -2.92 13.00
C ASN A 20 -3.65 -2.71 14.29
N ASN A 21 -2.90 -1.61 14.42
CA ASN A 21 -2.26 -1.26 15.68
C ASN A 21 -3.29 -0.95 16.78
N ALA A 22 -4.32 -0.16 16.46
CA ALA A 22 -5.38 0.17 17.40
C ALA A 22 -6.16 -1.06 17.88
N LEU A 23 -6.25 -2.12 17.07
CA LEU A 23 -6.84 -3.40 17.44
C LEU A 23 -5.88 -4.36 18.17
N GLY A 24 -4.66 -3.95 18.50
CA GLY A 24 -3.67 -4.83 19.13
C GLY A 24 -3.14 -5.94 18.21
N ARG A 25 -3.15 -5.72 16.88
CA ARG A 25 -2.67 -6.66 15.86
C ARG A 25 -1.40 -6.12 15.16
N PRO A 26 -0.30 -5.89 15.90
CA PRO A 26 0.89 -5.23 15.36
C PRO A 26 1.55 -6.00 14.21
N GLU A 27 1.36 -7.31 14.13
CA GLU A 27 1.94 -8.14 13.06
C GLU A 27 1.13 -8.14 11.77
N LYS A 28 -0.12 -7.65 11.78
CA LYS A 28 -1.00 -7.66 10.60
C LYS A 28 -0.71 -6.47 9.68
N LYS A 29 0.41 -6.56 8.95
CA LYS A 29 0.96 -5.47 8.11
C LYS A 29 1.14 -5.81 6.64
N LYS A 30 1.04 -7.09 6.27
CA LYS A 30 1.25 -7.56 4.89
C LYS A 30 0.07 -7.16 4.00
N PHE A 31 0.39 -6.74 2.78
CA PHE A 31 -0.58 -6.50 1.71
C PHE A 31 -0.43 -7.57 0.64
N ILE A 32 -1.54 -7.91 -0.01
CA ILE A 32 -1.58 -8.81 -1.15
C ILE A 32 -1.99 -7.97 -2.35
N ALA A 33 -1.17 -8.00 -3.40
CA ALA A 33 -1.43 -7.29 -4.64
C ALA A 33 -1.67 -8.28 -5.80
N LYS A 34 -2.40 -7.82 -6.82
CA LYS A 34 -2.69 -8.61 -8.01
C LYS A 34 -1.53 -8.52 -9.00
N ALA A 35 -1.18 -9.64 -9.63
CA ALA A 35 -0.23 -9.65 -10.73
C ALA A 35 -0.65 -8.69 -11.86
N LYS A 36 0.31 -7.97 -12.44
CA LYS A 36 0.13 -6.91 -13.45
C LYS A 36 -0.75 -5.72 -13.00
N ALA A 37 -0.92 -5.50 -11.69
CA ALA A 37 -1.61 -4.30 -11.21
C ALA A 37 -0.65 -3.10 -11.12
N TYR A 38 -1.18 -1.90 -11.41
CA TYR A 38 -0.50 -0.62 -11.18
C TYR A 38 -1.13 0.12 -10.01
N HIS A 39 -0.35 0.37 -8.96
CA HIS A 39 -0.81 1.05 -7.74
C HIS A 39 -0.15 2.42 -7.55
N GLY A 40 0.61 2.91 -8.53
CA GLY A 40 1.30 4.19 -8.45
C GLY A 40 2.82 4.05 -8.41
N SER A 41 3.48 5.18 -8.18
CA SER A 41 4.93 5.35 -8.34
C SER A 41 5.65 5.85 -7.08
N THR A 42 4.95 6.13 -5.99
CA THR A 42 5.58 6.34 -4.67
C THR A 42 6.14 5.02 -4.15
N TRP A 43 7.08 5.05 -3.20
CA TRP A 43 7.78 3.85 -2.74
C TRP A 43 6.85 2.72 -2.26
N ILE A 44 5.87 3.06 -1.40
CA ILE A 44 4.91 2.09 -0.86
C ILE A 44 4.00 1.57 -1.97
N SER A 45 3.43 2.47 -2.76
CA SER A 45 2.57 2.12 -3.90
C SER A 45 3.29 1.28 -4.96
N ALA A 46 4.56 1.58 -5.24
CA ALA A 46 5.40 0.84 -6.17
C ALA A 46 5.71 -0.58 -5.66
N SER A 47 5.84 -0.77 -4.34
CA SER A 47 6.02 -2.10 -3.75
C SER A 47 4.81 -3.03 -3.95
N LEU A 48 3.64 -2.46 -4.28
CA LEU A 48 2.41 -3.19 -4.58
C LEU A 48 2.25 -3.49 -6.08
N LEU A 49 3.19 -3.10 -6.94
CA LEU A 49 3.11 -3.38 -8.37
C LEU A 49 3.19 -4.89 -8.64
N GLY A 50 2.31 -5.35 -9.51
CA GLY A 50 2.32 -6.74 -9.98
C GLY A 50 3.17 -6.97 -11.24
N TYR A 51 3.94 -5.97 -11.67
CA TYR A 51 4.80 -6.08 -12.85
C TYR A 51 6.19 -6.53 -12.44
N LYS A 52 6.64 -7.64 -13.01
CA LYS A 52 8.03 -8.06 -12.91
C LYS A 52 8.83 -7.11 -13.81
N LEU A 53 9.74 -6.33 -13.23
CA LEU A 53 10.77 -5.63 -14.00
C LEU A 53 11.67 -6.71 -14.59
N LEU A 54 11.35 -7.13 -15.81
CA LEU A 54 12.20 -7.91 -16.71
C LEU A 54 12.43 -7.06 -17.95
#